data_AF-A0A5D3DZY1-F1
#
_entry.id   AF-A0A5D3DZY1-F1
#
_cell.length_a   1.000
_cell.length_b   1.000
_cell.length_c   1.000
_cell.angle_alpha   90.00
_cell.angle_beta   90.00
_cell.angle_gamma   90.00
#
_symmetry.space_group_name_H-M   'P 1'
#
loop_
_entity.id
_entity.type
_entity.pdbx_description
1 polymer ?
#
loop_
_entity_poly.entity_id
_entity_poly.type
_entity_poly.pdbx_seq_one_letter_code
_entity_poly.pdbx_strand_id
1 'polypeptide(L)'
;MRDDVMQYTKTCLICQQDKVEKVKVAGLLYPLPVPTRPWESVSMDFITHLPKVGDFEAILVIIDRFSKYATFIPATKEEPSSPQFHEGVGQTNDIARAYLEKASKRMKKWADKKRRPLEFRAGDQVLIKLRPEQVRFRGRKDQRLVRKYEGPVEVLKKVGNTSYRVALPTWMKIYPVIHVSNLKPYHQDTEDLQRNIVTRPVIDLSQKEDKDVEEILAKRVRRGRRPARRIHEYLVKWKNLPVEETSWERVEDLEAWKQKIEDFKLRQLTRTSTI
;
A
#
# COMPACT_ATOMS: atom_id res chain seq x y z
N MET A 1 3.55 40.34 5.24
CA MET A 1 4.58 39.40 4.76
C MET A 1 4.43 37.99 5.31
N ARG A 2 4.47 37.72 6.63
CA ARG A 2 4.35 36.34 7.15
C ARG A 2 3.01 35.71 6.77
N ASP A 3 1.91 36.44 6.92
CA ASP A 3 0.57 35.93 6.63
C ASP A 3 0.39 35.67 5.14
N ASP A 4 0.89 36.57 4.28
CA ASP A 4 0.91 36.40 2.83
C ASP A 4 1.66 35.12 2.43
N VAL A 5 2.83 34.88 3.02
CA VAL A 5 3.61 33.65 2.79
C VAL A 5 2.85 32.41 3.27
N MET A 6 2.20 32.48 4.44
CA MET A 6 1.39 31.36 4.94
C MET A 6 0.20 31.08 4.03
N GLN A 7 -0.50 32.12 3.58
CA GLN A 7 -1.63 31.99 2.67
C GLN A 7 -1.18 31.41 1.33
N TYR A 8 -0.12 31.97 0.74
CA TYR A 8 0.49 31.48 -0.50
C TYR A 8 0.89 30.00 -0.43
N THR A 9 1.53 29.59 0.68
CA THR A 9 1.97 28.20 0.86
C THR A 9 0.82 27.24 1.16
N LYS A 10 -0.27 27.74 1.76
CA LYS A 10 -1.49 26.97 2.04
C LYS A 10 -2.29 26.68 0.77
N THR A 11 -2.40 27.64 -0.14
CA THR A 11 -3.14 27.49 -1.41
C THR A 11 -2.30 26.86 -2.53
N CYS A 12 -0.96 26.94 -2.46
CA CYS A 12 -0.08 26.35 -3.46
C CYS A 12 -0.27 24.82 -3.61
N LEU A 13 -0.82 24.38 -4.74
CA LEU A 13 -1.15 22.97 -4.98
C LEU A 13 0.08 22.05 -4.91
N ILE A 14 1.22 22.48 -5.46
CA ILE A 14 2.48 21.71 -5.40
C ILE A 14 2.90 21.49 -3.94
N CYS A 15 2.86 22.54 -3.12
CA CYS A 15 3.16 22.43 -1.70
C CYS A 15 2.20 21.47 -1.00
N GLN A 16 0.90 21.56 -1.32
CA GLN A 16 -0.12 20.70 -0.72
C GLN A 16 0.06 19.21 -1.08
N GLN A 17 0.51 18.89 -2.31
CA GLN A 17 0.74 17.53 -2.81
C GLN A 17 2.05 16.89 -2.35
N ASP A 18 3.13 17.68 -2.23
CA ASP A 18 4.46 17.14 -1.90
C ASP A 18 4.74 17.15 -0.39
N LYS A 19 4.30 18.19 0.34
CA LYS A 19 4.63 18.34 1.76
C LYS A 19 3.76 17.45 2.65
N VAL A 20 4.42 16.73 3.56
CA VAL A 20 3.74 16.00 4.64
C VAL A 20 3.32 16.99 5.72
N GLU A 21 2.06 16.92 6.14
CA GLU A 21 1.59 17.66 7.31
C GLU A 21 2.22 17.09 8.58
N LYS A 22 2.90 17.94 9.35
CA LYS A 22 3.40 17.61 10.70
C LYS A 22 2.31 17.81 11.73
N VAL A 23 1.18 17.13 11.56
CA VAL A 23 -0.01 17.22 12.42
C VAL A 23 -0.42 15.84 12.93
N LYS A 24 -1.23 15.81 13.99
CA LYS A 24 -1.82 14.57 14.50
C LYS A 24 -2.68 13.92 13.41
N VAL A 25 -2.68 12.58 13.40
CA VAL A 25 -3.44 11.79 12.42
C VAL A 25 -4.94 12.12 12.56
N ALA A 26 -5.60 12.34 11.43
CA ALA A 26 -7.02 12.63 11.38
C ALA A 26 -7.88 11.39 11.69
N GLY A 27 -9.02 11.63 12.34
CA GLY A 27 -10.03 10.63 12.67
C GLY A 27 -9.88 10.12 14.09
N LEU A 28 -10.86 10.39 14.94
CA LEU A 28 -10.93 9.83 16.28
C LEU A 28 -11.19 8.32 16.23
N LEU A 29 -10.80 7.60 17.27
CA LEU A 29 -11.11 6.19 17.41
C LEU A 29 -12.61 6.01 17.62
N TYR A 30 -13.25 5.27 16.73
CA TYR A 30 -14.61 4.77 16.92
C TYR A 30 -14.53 3.29 17.29
N PRO A 31 -14.61 2.95 18.59
CA PRO A 31 -14.63 1.55 18.99
C PRO A 31 -15.91 0.88 18.50
N LEU A 32 -15.82 -0.42 18.19
CA LEU A 32 -16.98 -1.23 17.89
C LEU A 32 -17.92 -1.27 19.10
N PRO A 33 -19.25 -1.40 18.88
CA PRO A 33 -20.19 -1.57 19.96
C PRO A 33 -19.82 -2.81 20.80
N VAL A 34 -19.96 -2.66 22.11
CA VAL A 34 -19.78 -3.76 23.07
C VAL A 34 -20.99 -4.69 22.93
N PRO A 35 -20.79 -6.00 22.70
CA PRO A 35 -21.89 -6.95 22.61
C PRO A 35 -22.68 -6.99 23.92
N THR A 36 -23.96 -7.31 23.82
CA THR A 36 -24.91 -7.37 24.94
C THR A 36 -25.07 -8.78 25.50
N ARG A 37 -24.83 -9.82 24.68
CA ARG A 37 -24.89 -11.22 25.09
C ARG A 37 -23.71 -12.04 24.53
N PRO A 38 -23.34 -13.16 25.18
CA PRO A 38 -22.37 -14.10 24.63
C PRO A 38 -22.73 -14.51 23.20
N TRP A 39 -21.70 -14.69 22.36
CA TRP A 39 -21.83 -15.14 20.97
C TRP A 39 -22.56 -14.18 20.01
N GLU A 40 -23.01 -13.01 20.47
CA GLU A 40 -23.56 -11.96 19.60
C GLU A 40 -22.52 -11.43 18.60
N SER A 41 -21.27 -11.41 19.03
CA SER A 41 -20.19 -10.87 18.22
C SER A 41 -18.89 -11.58 18.47
N VAL A 42 -18.37 -12.18 17.40
CA VAL A 42 -17.21 -13.06 17.43
C VAL A 42 -16.08 -12.46 16.58
N SER A 43 -14.85 -12.64 17.04
CA SER A 43 -13.64 -12.36 16.27
C SER A 43 -13.07 -13.67 15.77
N MET A 44 -12.76 -13.74 14.48
CA MET A 44 -12.15 -14.93 13.85
C MET A 44 -10.79 -14.55 13.31
N ASP A 45 -9.77 -15.35 13.59
CA ASP A 45 -8.42 -15.17 13.06
C ASP A 45 -7.76 -16.53 12.81
N PHE A 46 -6.76 -16.58 11.92
CA PHE A 46 -5.99 -17.79 11.67
C PHE A 46 -4.56 -17.61 12.17
N ILE A 47 -4.13 -18.53 13.04
CA ILE A 47 -2.72 -18.73 13.32
C ILE A 47 -2.21 -19.68 12.23
N THR A 48 -1.43 -19.16 11.28
CA THR A 48 -0.88 -19.93 10.16
C THR A 48 0.61 -20.20 10.33
N HIS A 49 1.18 -21.01 9.44
CA HIS A 49 2.62 -21.36 9.42
C HIS A 49 3.10 -22.12 10.66
N LEU A 50 2.22 -22.94 11.26
CA LEU A 50 2.59 -23.82 12.34
C LEU A 50 3.27 -25.10 11.79
N PRO A 51 4.09 -25.79 12.60
CA PRO A 51 4.60 -27.10 12.23
C PRO A 51 3.45 -28.04 11.88
N LYS A 52 3.60 -28.80 10.78
CA LYS A 52 2.56 -29.71 10.31
C LYS A 52 2.38 -30.87 11.30
N VAL A 53 1.16 -31.08 11.77
CA VAL A 53 0.77 -32.22 12.62
C VAL A 53 -0.42 -32.91 11.95
N GLY A 54 -0.22 -34.12 11.43
CA GLY A 54 -1.19 -34.76 10.53
C GLY A 54 -1.35 -33.92 9.27
N ASP A 55 -2.60 -33.60 8.91
CA ASP A 55 -2.91 -32.74 7.76
C ASP A 55 -3.07 -31.26 8.09
N PHE A 56 -2.99 -30.89 9.37
CA PHE A 56 -3.23 -29.53 9.83
C PHE A 56 -1.92 -28.72 9.92
N GLU A 57 -1.97 -27.44 9.50
CA GLU A 57 -0.83 -26.51 9.55
C GLU A 57 -1.24 -25.09 9.99
N ALA A 58 -2.50 -24.92 10.40
CA ALA A 58 -3.07 -23.68 10.90
C ALA A 58 -4.08 -23.97 12.01
N ILE A 59 -4.41 -22.95 12.79
CA ILE A 59 -5.48 -22.98 13.79
C ILE A 59 -6.41 -21.80 13.53
N LEU A 60 -7.70 -22.08 13.33
CA LEU A 60 -8.76 -21.08 13.35
C LEU A 60 -9.10 -20.77 14.81
N VAL A 61 -8.92 -19.51 15.18
CA VAL A 61 -9.20 -18.97 16.50
C VAL A 61 -10.50 -18.19 16.43
N ILE A 62 -11.50 -18.65 17.17
CA ILE A 62 -12.82 -18.03 17.26
C ILE A 62 -12.99 -17.50 18.69
N ILE A 63 -13.08 -16.19 18.86
CA ILE A 63 -13.18 -15.56 20.19
C ILE A 63 -14.51 -14.83 20.31
N ASP A 64 -15.33 -15.22 21.28
CA ASP A 64 -16.49 -14.42 21.68
C ASP A 64 -15.99 -13.10 22.32
N ARG A 65 -16.32 -11.97 21.69
CA ARG A 65 -15.81 -10.66 22.16
C ARG A 65 -16.38 -10.29 23.53
N PHE A 66 -17.52 -10.86 23.89
CA PHE A 66 -18.20 -10.63 25.16
C PHE A 66 -17.51 -11.38 26.31
N SER A 67 -17.55 -12.71 26.30
CA SER A 67 -17.03 -13.56 27.39
C SER A 67 -15.51 -13.74 27.34
N LYS A 68 -14.87 -13.43 26.21
CA LYS A 68 -13.47 -13.81 25.90
C LYS A 68 -13.25 -15.32 25.80
N TYR A 69 -14.31 -16.11 25.77
CA TYR A 69 -14.21 -17.52 25.47
C TYR A 69 -13.62 -17.72 24.07
N ALA A 70 -12.64 -18.60 23.96
CA ALA A 70 -11.91 -18.88 22.73
C ALA A 70 -12.06 -20.35 22.34
N THR A 71 -12.46 -20.59 21.10
CA THR A 71 -12.52 -21.90 20.48
C THR A 71 -11.40 -22.00 19.45
N PHE A 72 -10.61 -23.07 19.54
CA PHE A 72 -9.49 -23.33 18.66
C PHE A 72 -9.82 -24.54 17.78
N ILE A 73 -9.84 -24.35 16.47
CA ILE A 73 -10.17 -25.41 15.51
C ILE A 73 -8.93 -25.66 14.63
N PRO A 74 -8.38 -26.88 14.59
CA PRO A 74 -7.29 -27.20 13.68
C PRO A 74 -7.74 -27.04 12.22
N ALA A 75 -6.93 -26.40 11.40
CA ALA A 75 -7.25 -26.03 10.03
C ALA A 75 -6.13 -26.39 9.05
N THR A 76 -6.52 -26.71 7.81
CA THR A 76 -5.62 -26.86 6.66
C THR A 76 -5.43 -25.48 5.99
N LYS A 77 -4.49 -25.36 5.03
CA LYS A 77 -4.30 -24.10 4.29
C LYS A 77 -5.49 -23.72 3.40
N GLU A 78 -6.34 -24.69 3.06
CA GLU A 78 -7.34 -24.59 2.00
C GLU A 78 -8.71 -24.99 2.57
N GLU A 79 -9.64 -24.03 2.52
CA GLU A 79 -11.08 -24.08 2.85
C GLU A 79 -11.54 -23.76 4.31
N PRO A 80 -12.19 -22.58 4.49
CA PRO A 80 -12.76 -22.12 5.76
C PRO A 80 -14.30 -22.27 5.81
N SER A 81 -14.83 -23.48 5.62
CA SER A 81 -16.29 -23.69 5.64
C SER A 81 -16.73 -24.93 6.41
N SER A 82 -17.06 -24.76 7.69
CA SER A 82 -18.45 -24.84 8.16
C SER A 82 -18.51 -24.81 9.71
N PRO A 83 -19.64 -24.36 10.28
CA PRO A 83 -19.78 -24.13 11.71
C PRO A 83 -20.52 -25.28 12.39
N GLN A 84 -19.99 -25.80 13.48
CA GLN A 84 -20.80 -26.40 14.53
C GLN A 84 -20.35 -25.78 15.85
N PHE A 85 -21.33 -25.52 16.71
CA PHE A 85 -21.29 -25.38 18.17
C PHE A 85 -22.11 -24.17 18.62
N HIS A 86 -23.26 -24.45 19.22
CA HIS A 86 -23.79 -23.69 20.33
C HIS A 86 -24.54 -24.66 21.24
N GLU A 87 -24.09 -24.81 22.48
CA GLU A 87 -24.99 -24.64 23.62
C GLU A 87 -24.25 -24.47 24.94
N GLY A 88 -24.77 -23.56 25.77
CA GLY A 88 -24.56 -23.56 27.21
C GLY A 88 -23.52 -22.58 27.75
N VAL A 89 -23.82 -21.26 27.77
CA VAL A 89 -23.30 -20.38 28.84
C VAL A 89 -24.29 -19.23 29.15
N GLY A 90 -24.97 -19.34 30.30
CA GLY A 90 -25.43 -18.22 31.13
C GLY A 90 -25.07 -18.61 32.57
N GLN A 91 -24.61 -17.75 33.48
CA GLN A 91 -24.93 -16.35 33.74
C GLN A 91 -23.68 -15.67 34.34
N THR A 92 -23.24 -14.52 33.82
CA THR A 92 -22.45 -13.45 34.50
C THR A 92 -22.16 -12.30 33.49
N ASN A 93 -23.22 -11.77 32.87
CA ASN A 93 -23.08 -10.98 31.65
C ASN A 93 -22.81 -9.47 31.94
N ASP A 94 -23.44 -8.89 32.96
CA ASP A 94 -23.39 -7.42 33.13
C ASP A 94 -22.00 -6.90 33.57
N ILE A 95 -21.30 -7.69 34.40
CA ILE A 95 -19.96 -7.36 34.88
C ILE A 95 -18.96 -7.37 33.72
N ALA A 96 -19.00 -8.40 32.86
CA ALA A 96 -18.13 -8.52 31.70
C ALA A 96 -18.34 -7.35 30.72
N ARG A 97 -19.59 -6.96 30.49
CA ARG A 97 -19.94 -5.78 29.69
C ARG A 97 -19.34 -4.50 30.25
N ALA A 98 -19.51 -4.25 31.55
CA ALA A 98 -18.97 -3.06 32.20
C ALA A 98 -17.43 -2.98 32.07
N TYR A 99 -16.72 -4.11 32.20
CA TYR A 99 -15.27 -4.17 32.00
C TYR A 99 -14.87 -3.88 30.55
N LEU A 100 -15.59 -4.43 29.57
CA LEU A 100 -15.34 -4.17 28.15
C LEU A 100 -15.57 -2.69 27.80
N GLU A 101 -16.64 -2.10 28.31
CA GLU A 101 -16.91 -0.67 28.13
C GLU A 101 -15.80 0.19 28.76
N LYS A 102 -15.37 -0.13 29.99
CA LYS A 102 -14.26 0.56 30.67
C LYS A 102 -12.95 0.44 29.88
N ALA A 103 -12.64 -0.75 29.37
CA ALA A 103 -11.45 -0.98 28.55
C ALA A 103 -11.51 -0.20 27.23
N SER A 104 -12.67 -0.22 26.55
CA SER A 104 -12.91 0.53 25.32
C SER A 104 -12.75 2.04 25.52
N LYS A 105 -13.34 2.60 26.58
CA LYS A 105 -13.20 4.02 26.97
C LYS A 105 -11.73 4.38 27.25
N ARG A 106 -11.00 3.54 27.99
CA ARG A 106 -9.56 3.75 28.26
C ARG A 106 -8.73 3.74 26.97
N MET A 107 -8.98 2.79 26.08
CA MET A 107 -8.30 2.70 24.78
C MET A 107 -8.57 3.95 23.93
N LYS A 108 -9.84 4.37 23.84
CA LYS A 108 -10.24 5.59 23.12
C LYS A 108 -9.52 6.83 23.66
N LYS A 109 -9.49 7.02 24.99
CA LYS A 109 -8.79 8.16 25.62
C LYS A 109 -7.32 8.26 25.19
N TRP A 110 -6.58 7.15 25.20
CA TRP A 110 -5.16 7.14 24.83
C TRP A 110 -4.93 7.26 23.32
N ALA A 111 -5.76 6.62 22.51
CA ALA A 111 -5.68 6.71 21.05
C ALA A 111 -5.97 8.15 20.57
N ASP A 112 -7.03 8.76 21.09
CA ASP A 112 -7.49 10.09 20.67
C ASP A 112 -6.51 11.20 21.08
N LYS A 113 -5.72 11.01 22.14
CA LYS A 113 -4.64 11.95 22.53
C LYS A 113 -3.64 12.22 21.40
N LYS A 114 -3.39 11.22 20.54
CA LYS A 114 -2.46 11.30 19.40
C LYS A 114 -3.18 11.58 18.06
N ARG A 115 -4.49 11.81 18.07
CA ARG A 115 -5.32 12.02 16.87
C ARG A 115 -6.00 13.39 16.92
N ARG A 116 -6.55 13.83 15.79
CA ARG A 116 -7.36 15.04 15.68
C ARG A 116 -8.73 14.74 15.07
N PRO A 117 -9.80 15.41 15.51
CA PRO A 117 -11.05 15.37 14.78
C PRO A 117 -10.87 16.02 13.40
N LEU A 118 -11.42 15.40 12.37
CA LEU A 118 -11.50 15.94 11.02
C LEU A 118 -12.71 15.28 10.36
N GLU A 119 -13.57 16.09 9.77
CA GLU A 119 -14.74 15.63 9.05
C GLU A 119 -14.87 16.38 7.74
N PHE A 120 -15.46 15.71 6.75
CA PHE A 120 -15.70 16.25 5.42
C PHE A 120 -17.19 16.15 5.10
N ARG A 121 -17.68 17.09 4.30
CA ARG A 121 -19.02 17.10 3.73
C ARG A 121 -18.97 16.61 2.28
N ALA A 122 -20.13 16.22 1.75
CA ALA A 122 -20.25 15.96 0.32
C ALA A 122 -19.97 17.25 -0.45
N GLY A 123 -19.18 17.18 -1.52
CA GLY A 123 -18.71 18.33 -2.29
C GLY A 123 -17.35 18.89 -1.84
N ASP A 124 -16.86 18.54 -0.65
CA ASP A 124 -15.55 19.00 -0.21
C ASP A 124 -14.45 18.44 -1.12
N GLN A 125 -13.51 19.30 -1.52
CA GLN A 125 -12.31 18.87 -2.25
C GLN A 125 -11.21 18.44 -1.29
N VAL A 126 -10.65 17.27 -1.55
CA VAL A 126 -9.62 16.66 -0.71
C VAL A 126 -8.47 16.12 -1.54
N LEU A 127 -7.33 15.99 -0.89
CA LEU A 127 -6.15 15.30 -1.39
C LEU A 127 -6.01 13.94 -0.71
N ILE A 128 -5.75 12.91 -1.50
CA ILE A 128 -5.58 11.53 -1.07
C ILE A 128 -4.11 11.25 -0.83
N LYS A 129 -3.76 10.84 0.39
CA LYS A 129 -2.44 10.30 0.71
C LYS A 129 -2.29 8.90 0.14
N LEU A 130 -1.37 8.72 -0.81
CA LEU A 130 -1.07 7.41 -1.38
C LEU A 130 0.11 6.76 -0.66
N ARG A 131 0.02 5.46 -0.40
CA ARG A 131 1.16 4.68 0.07
C ARG A 131 2.07 4.29 -1.09
N PRO A 132 3.38 4.06 -0.88
CA PRO A 132 4.31 3.66 -1.93
C PRO A 132 3.84 2.46 -2.76
N GLU A 133 3.17 1.49 -2.14
CA GLU A 133 2.64 0.30 -2.81
C GLU A 133 1.50 0.62 -3.78
N GLN A 134 0.77 1.71 -3.54
CA GLN A 134 -0.35 2.17 -4.35
C GLN A 134 0.09 3.03 -5.55
N VAL A 135 1.33 3.55 -5.54
CA VAL A 135 1.93 4.34 -6.64
C VAL A 135 2.86 3.52 -7.53
N ARG A 136 2.86 2.19 -7.43
CA ARG A 136 3.68 1.30 -8.27
C ARG A 136 3.45 1.45 -9.78
N PHE A 137 2.27 1.96 -10.18
CA PHE A 137 1.97 2.29 -11.58
C PHE A 137 2.83 3.43 -12.14
N ARG A 138 3.56 4.19 -11.30
CA ARG A 138 4.43 5.30 -11.72
C ARG A 138 5.83 4.88 -12.18
N GLY A 139 6.11 3.57 -12.24
CA GLY A 139 7.43 3.02 -12.55
C GLY A 139 8.39 3.08 -11.36
N ARG A 140 9.65 2.68 -11.60
CA ARG A 140 10.73 2.81 -10.60
C ARG A 140 11.22 4.26 -10.55
N LYS A 141 10.50 5.13 -9.85
CA LYS A 141 10.96 6.48 -9.51
C LYS A 141 11.51 6.51 -8.09
N ASP A 142 12.48 7.38 -7.83
CA ASP A 142 12.93 7.65 -6.47
C ASP A 142 11.73 8.14 -5.64
N GLN A 143 11.43 7.42 -4.56
CA GLN A 143 10.30 7.73 -3.67
C GLN A 143 10.40 9.14 -3.07
N ARG A 144 11.59 9.74 -3.01
CA ARG A 144 11.80 11.13 -2.55
C ARG A 144 11.19 12.16 -3.51
N LEU A 145 11.10 11.83 -4.79
CA LEU A 145 10.62 12.73 -5.86
C LEU A 145 9.16 12.46 -6.26
N VAL A 146 8.54 11.43 -5.67
CA VAL A 146 7.12 11.09 -5.91
C VAL A 146 6.23 11.94 -5.01
N ARG A 147 5.16 12.50 -5.60
CA ARG A 147 4.12 13.22 -4.86
C ARG A 147 3.51 12.33 -3.79
N LYS A 148 3.29 12.89 -2.60
CA LYS A 148 2.76 12.13 -1.45
C LYS A 148 1.25 12.11 -1.42
N TYR A 149 0.62 13.15 -1.96
CA TYR A 149 -0.82 13.25 -2.08
C TYR A 149 -1.23 13.43 -3.54
N GLU A 150 -2.42 12.92 -3.89
CA GLU A 150 -3.06 13.14 -5.19
C GLU A 150 -4.45 13.73 -5.10
N GLY A 151 -4.86 14.37 -6.19
CA GLY A 151 -6.10 15.17 -6.26
C GLY A 151 -5.80 16.61 -6.63
N PRO A 152 -6.80 17.51 -6.60
CA PRO A 152 -8.04 17.43 -5.82
C PRO A 152 -9.04 16.38 -6.32
N VAL A 153 -9.72 15.73 -5.38
CA VAL A 153 -10.87 14.86 -5.65
C VAL A 153 -12.04 15.28 -4.78
N GLU A 154 -13.25 15.06 -5.26
CA GLU A 154 -14.47 15.40 -4.53
C GLU A 154 -14.88 14.28 -3.57
N VAL A 155 -15.30 14.65 -2.36
CA VAL A 155 -15.98 13.75 -1.42
C VAL A 155 -17.43 13.59 -1.87
N LEU A 156 -17.82 12.36 -2.23
CA LEU A 156 -19.19 12.06 -2.65
C LEU A 156 -20.12 11.88 -1.45
N LYS A 157 -19.69 11.08 -0.46
CA LYS A 157 -20.46 10.84 0.76
C LYS A 157 -19.63 10.23 1.89
N LYS A 158 -20.11 10.39 3.12
CA LYS A 158 -19.62 9.67 4.30
C LYS A 158 -20.22 8.25 4.31
N VAL A 159 -19.37 7.22 4.33
CA VAL A 159 -19.79 5.80 4.31
C VAL A 159 -19.82 5.20 5.71
N GLY A 160 -18.96 5.69 6.60
CA GLY A 160 -18.96 5.34 8.02
C GLY A 160 -18.39 6.47 8.85
N ASN A 161 -18.14 6.24 10.13
CA ASN A 161 -17.74 7.29 11.06
C ASN A 161 -16.43 7.99 10.66
N THR A 162 -15.50 7.25 10.03
CA THR A 162 -14.17 7.74 9.65
C THR A 162 -13.81 7.49 8.18
N SER A 163 -14.75 7.01 7.36
CA SER A 163 -14.47 6.61 5.98
C SER A 163 -15.39 7.34 5.01
N TYR A 164 -14.82 7.85 3.93
CA TYR A 164 -15.49 8.66 2.92
C TYR A 164 -15.33 8.03 1.55
N ARG A 165 -16.40 8.06 0.75
CA ARG A 165 -16.34 7.71 -0.67
C ARG A 165 -15.94 8.93 -1.46
N VAL A 166 -14.92 8.82 -2.30
CA VAL A 166 -14.39 9.91 -3.12
C VAL A 166 -14.53 9.60 -4.61
N ALA A 167 -14.63 10.65 -5.43
CA ALA A 167 -14.66 10.57 -6.87
C ALA A 167 -13.24 10.31 -7.42
N LEU A 168 -12.85 9.04 -7.51
CA LEU A 168 -11.54 8.67 -8.02
C LEU A 168 -11.46 8.81 -9.55
N PRO A 169 -10.32 9.30 -10.09
CA PRO A 169 -10.05 9.24 -11.52
C PRO A 169 -10.00 7.80 -12.04
N THR A 170 -10.36 7.61 -13.31
CA THR A 170 -10.41 6.28 -13.97
C THR A 170 -9.07 5.55 -14.00
N TRP A 171 -7.94 6.29 -14.01
CA TRP A 171 -6.60 5.71 -13.97
C TRP A 171 -6.19 5.19 -12.58
N MET A 172 -6.86 5.61 -11.51
CA MET A 172 -6.51 5.22 -10.14
C MET A 172 -7.26 3.94 -9.71
N LYS A 173 -6.58 2.79 -9.81
CA LYS A 173 -7.15 1.47 -9.49
C LYS A 173 -7.13 1.15 -7.98
N ILE A 174 -7.62 2.05 -7.13
CA ILE A 174 -7.82 1.79 -5.68
C ILE A 174 -9.31 1.78 -5.36
N TYR A 175 -9.69 1.12 -4.26
CA TYR A 175 -11.08 1.14 -3.79
C TYR A 175 -11.49 2.57 -3.38
N PRO A 176 -12.66 3.09 -3.81
CA PRO A 176 -13.02 4.51 -3.68
C PRO A 176 -13.44 4.94 -2.27
N VAL A 177 -13.39 4.04 -1.28
CA VAL A 177 -13.67 4.36 0.12
C VAL A 177 -12.34 4.51 0.87
N ILE A 178 -12.08 5.74 1.31
CA ILE A 178 -10.81 6.13 1.91
C ILE A 178 -11.05 6.59 3.35
N HIS A 179 -10.21 6.08 4.25
CA HIS A 179 -10.22 6.50 5.65
C HIS A 179 -9.71 7.94 5.79
N VAL A 180 -10.33 8.73 6.67
CA VAL A 180 -10.06 10.15 6.91
C VAL A 180 -8.60 10.46 7.24
N SER A 181 -7.86 9.50 7.83
CA SER A 181 -6.43 9.62 8.09
C SER A 181 -5.56 9.76 6.83
N ASN A 182 -6.09 9.33 5.70
CA ASN A 182 -5.44 9.40 4.39
C ASN A 182 -6.04 10.52 3.52
N LEU A 183 -6.90 11.37 4.08
CA LEU A 183 -7.48 12.51 3.41
C LEU A 183 -6.95 13.80 4.04
N LYS A 184 -6.73 14.79 3.19
CA LYS A 184 -6.27 16.13 3.56
C LYS A 184 -7.19 17.16 2.88
N PRO A 185 -7.64 18.22 3.57
CA PRO A 185 -8.41 19.27 2.91
C PRO A 185 -7.59 19.93 1.81
N TYR A 186 -8.22 20.16 0.66
CA TYR A 186 -7.63 20.96 -0.40
C TYR A 186 -8.01 22.43 -0.18
N HIS A 187 -7.03 23.32 -0.33
CA HIS A 187 -7.23 24.77 -0.31
C HIS A 187 -6.98 25.32 -1.69
N GLN A 188 -8.04 25.76 -2.37
CA GLN A 188 -7.93 26.40 -3.68
C GLN A 188 -7.38 27.82 -3.55
N ASP A 189 -6.52 28.22 -4.48
CA ASP A 189 -6.13 29.61 -4.65
C ASP A 189 -7.22 30.36 -5.43
N THR A 190 -7.86 31.35 -4.80
CA THR A 190 -8.92 32.17 -5.41
C THR A 190 -8.38 33.35 -6.22
N GLU A 191 -7.15 33.78 -5.95
CA GLU A 191 -6.55 34.95 -6.60
C GLU A 191 -5.91 34.56 -7.95
N ASP A 192 -5.28 33.39 -8.00
CA ASP A 192 -4.64 32.88 -9.21
C ASP A 192 -5.04 31.42 -9.48
N LEU A 193 -6.04 31.27 -10.36
CA LEU A 193 -6.56 29.96 -10.76
C LEU A 193 -5.52 29.11 -11.50
N GLN A 194 -4.53 29.71 -12.17
CA GLN A 194 -3.50 28.96 -12.89
C GLN A 194 -2.62 28.15 -11.92
N ARG A 195 -2.46 28.64 -10.69
CA ARG A 195 -1.69 27.94 -9.64
C ARG A 195 -2.40 26.70 -9.08
N ASN A 196 -3.68 26.51 -9.40
CA ASN A 196 -4.42 25.29 -9.09
C ASN A 196 -4.22 24.19 -10.16
N ILE A 197 -3.49 24.48 -11.25
CA ILE A 197 -3.16 23.50 -12.28
C ILE A 197 -1.71 23.05 -12.07
N VAL A 198 -1.49 21.73 -11.99
CA VAL A 198 -0.13 21.22 -11.79
C VAL A 198 0.60 21.00 -13.10
N THR A 199 1.32 22.02 -13.56
CA THR A 199 2.37 21.85 -14.59
C THR A 199 3.68 21.49 -13.90
N ARG A 200 3.87 20.21 -13.52
CA ARG A 200 5.21 19.74 -13.15
C ARG A 200 5.89 19.23 -14.42
N PRO A 201 7.13 19.65 -14.74
CA PRO A 201 7.91 18.96 -15.75
C PRO A 201 8.03 17.49 -15.33
N VAL A 202 7.79 16.57 -16.25
CA VAL A 202 8.05 15.15 -16.02
C VAL A 202 9.55 15.04 -15.80
N ILE A 203 9.98 14.84 -14.56
CA ILE A 203 11.36 14.45 -14.27
C ILE A 203 11.44 13.00 -14.74
N ASP A 204 11.90 12.84 -15.98
CA ASP A 204 12.34 11.56 -16.48
C ASP A 204 13.70 11.26 -15.85
N LEU A 205 13.67 10.50 -14.75
CA LEU A 205 14.88 9.96 -14.14
C LEU A 205 15.47 8.83 -14.98
N SER A 206 14.80 8.41 -16.06
CA SER A 206 15.50 7.72 -17.14
C SER A 206 16.30 8.77 -17.91
N GLN A 207 17.41 9.19 -17.32
CA GLN A 207 18.58 9.29 -18.17
C GLN A 207 18.79 7.87 -18.67
N LYS A 208 18.21 7.55 -19.83
CA LYS A 208 18.85 6.55 -20.69
C LYS A 208 20.20 7.18 -20.95
N GLU A 209 21.18 6.85 -20.11
CA GLU A 209 22.56 7.07 -20.48
C GLU A 209 22.67 6.39 -21.85
N ASP A 210 23.13 7.12 -22.86
CA ASP A 210 23.37 6.60 -24.21
C ASP A 210 24.52 5.60 -24.14
N LYS A 211 24.30 4.50 -23.42
CA LYS A 211 25.21 3.42 -23.20
C LYS A 211 24.96 2.41 -24.30
N ASP A 212 25.85 2.43 -25.28
CA ASP A 212 25.90 1.38 -26.27
C ASP A 212 26.46 0.11 -25.65
N VAL A 213 25.79 -1.01 -25.91
CA VAL A 213 26.34 -2.34 -25.61
C VAL A 213 27.58 -2.54 -26.48
N GLU A 214 28.74 -2.85 -25.90
CA GLU A 214 29.92 -3.29 -26.64
C GLU A 214 29.78 -4.79 -26.93
N GLU A 215 29.70 -5.59 -25.86
CA GLU A 215 29.67 -7.05 -25.92
C GLU A 215 28.83 -7.65 -24.78
N ILE A 216 28.23 -8.82 -25.02
CA ILE A 216 27.54 -9.61 -24.01
C ILE A 216 28.47 -10.73 -23.55
N LEU A 217 28.78 -10.77 -22.26
CA LEU A 217 29.77 -11.69 -21.68
C LEU A 217 29.15 -12.97 -21.14
N ALA A 218 27.96 -12.86 -20.53
CA ALA A 218 27.34 -13.98 -19.84
C ALA A 218 25.81 -13.88 -19.83
N LYS A 219 25.16 -15.01 -19.56
CA LYS A 219 23.71 -15.13 -19.38
C LYS A 219 23.43 -15.78 -18.03
N ARG A 220 22.46 -15.26 -17.27
CA ARG A 220 21.95 -15.93 -16.06
C ARG A 220 20.43 -15.91 -16.03
N VAL A 221 19.87 -16.83 -15.24
CA VAL A 221 18.42 -16.88 -14.98
C VAL A 221 18.20 -16.80 -13.49
N ARG A 222 17.50 -15.76 -13.02
CA ARG A 222 17.10 -15.61 -11.61
C ARG A 222 15.64 -15.98 -11.45
N ARG A 223 15.30 -16.61 -10.32
CA ARG A 223 13.91 -16.80 -9.92
C ARG A 223 13.42 -15.51 -9.26
N GLY A 224 12.40 -14.87 -9.85
CA GLY A 224 11.75 -13.70 -9.27
C GLY A 224 10.99 -14.03 -7.99
N ARG A 225 10.75 -13.01 -7.15
CA ARG A 225 9.80 -13.14 -6.03
C ARG A 225 8.37 -13.13 -6.56
N ARG A 226 7.50 -13.93 -5.93
CA ARG A 226 6.15 -14.33 -6.36
C ARG A 226 5.38 -13.26 -7.18
N PRO A 227 4.68 -13.67 -8.26
CA PRO A 227 4.65 -15.01 -8.85
C PRO A 227 6.00 -15.38 -9.48
N ALA A 228 6.31 -16.68 -9.55
CA ALA A 228 7.62 -17.21 -9.94
C ALA A 228 7.96 -16.94 -11.43
N ARG A 229 8.21 -15.68 -11.78
CA ARG A 229 8.71 -15.30 -13.11
C ARG A 229 10.20 -15.64 -13.19
N ARG A 230 10.60 -16.34 -14.25
CA ARG A 230 12.02 -16.51 -14.60
C ARG A 230 12.49 -15.21 -15.23
N ILE A 231 13.43 -14.53 -14.58
CA ILE A 231 14.01 -13.28 -15.09
C ILE A 231 15.31 -13.66 -15.81
N HIS A 232 15.34 -13.41 -17.11
CA HIS A 232 16.51 -13.60 -17.95
C HIS A 232 17.35 -12.32 -17.93
N GLU A 233 18.61 -12.44 -17.55
CA GLU A 233 19.55 -11.32 -17.47
C GLU A 233 20.82 -11.65 -18.27
N TYR A 234 21.37 -10.64 -18.93
CA TYR A 234 22.62 -10.71 -19.67
C TYR A 234 23.64 -9.77 -19.02
N LEU A 235 24.88 -10.23 -18.90
CA LEU A 235 26.00 -9.40 -18.43
C LEU A 235 26.53 -8.60 -19.62
N VAL A 236 26.38 -7.29 -19.54
CA VAL A 236 26.68 -6.35 -20.62
C VAL A 236 27.99 -5.64 -20.32
N LYS A 237 28.93 -5.69 -21.27
CA LYS A 237 30.07 -4.79 -21.35
C LYS A 237 29.64 -3.55 -22.14
N TRP A 238 29.78 -2.38 -21.54
CA TRP A 238 29.38 -1.11 -22.13
C TRP A 238 30.53 -0.48 -22.91
N LYS A 239 30.20 0.19 -24.01
CA LYS A 239 31.19 0.89 -24.84
C LYS A 239 31.85 2.02 -24.05
N ASN A 240 33.18 2.12 -24.15
CA ASN A 240 34.01 3.12 -23.46
C ASN A 240 34.03 3.02 -21.92
N LEU A 241 33.56 1.92 -21.35
CA LEU A 241 33.66 1.66 -19.91
C LEU A 241 34.55 0.44 -19.64
N PRO A 242 35.31 0.44 -18.54
CA PRO A 242 36.14 -0.70 -18.18
C PRO A 242 35.26 -1.92 -17.87
N VAL A 243 35.85 -3.11 -17.95
CA VAL A 243 35.17 -4.39 -17.69
C VAL A 243 34.57 -4.44 -16.27
N GLU A 244 35.15 -3.67 -15.34
CA GLU A 244 34.70 -3.54 -13.96
C GLU A 244 33.31 -2.89 -13.83
N GLU A 245 32.89 -2.09 -14.82
CA GLU A 245 31.56 -1.46 -14.88
C GLU A 245 30.52 -2.30 -15.62
N THR A 246 30.77 -3.60 -15.82
CA THR A 246 29.78 -4.51 -16.41
C THR A 246 28.55 -4.65 -15.52
N SER A 247 27.36 -4.57 -16.12
CA SER A 247 26.08 -4.67 -15.39
C SER A 247 25.20 -5.78 -15.93
N TRP A 248 24.32 -6.30 -15.07
CA TRP A 248 23.34 -7.33 -15.44
C TRP A 248 22.03 -6.67 -15.85
N GLU A 249 21.75 -6.66 -17.15
CA GLU A 249 20.54 -6.06 -17.72
C GLU A 249 19.50 -7.11 -18.10
N ARG A 250 18.22 -6.73 -18.08
CA ARG A 250 17.13 -7.63 -18.45
C ARG A 250 16.96 -7.68 -19.95
N VAL A 251 16.37 -8.77 -20.43
CA VAL A 251 16.00 -8.90 -21.86
C VAL A 251 15.06 -7.80 -22.33
N GLU A 252 14.15 -7.36 -21.46
CA GLU A 252 13.20 -6.27 -21.72
C GLU A 252 13.92 -4.92 -21.96
N ASP A 253 15.04 -4.70 -21.25
CA ASP A 253 15.80 -3.45 -21.32
C ASP A 253 16.79 -3.43 -22.52
N LEU A 254 17.11 -4.61 -23.09
CA LEU A 254 18.04 -4.79 -24.21
C LEU A 254 17.36 -4.94 -25.57
N GLU A 255 16.10 -4.51 -25.69
CA GLU A 255 15.31 -4.65 -26.93
C GLU A 255 15.98 -3.98 -28.15
N ALA A 256 16.73 -2.89 -27.93
CA ALA A 256 17.49 -2.20 -28.96
C ALA A 256 18.72 -2.97 -29.48
N TRP A 257 19.25 -3.95 -28.71
CA TRP A 257 20.48 -4.70 -29.05
C TRP A 257 20.22 -6.20 -29.20
N LYS A 258 19.04 -6.59 -29.69
CA LYS A 258 18.66 -8.00 -29.93
C LYS A 258 19.67 -8.77 -30.79
N GLN A 259 20.24 -8.13 -31.81
CA GLN A 259 21.25 -8.75 -32.69
C GLN A 259 22.48 -9.22 -31.89
N LYS A 260 22.97 -8.41 -30.95
CA LYS A 260 24.12 -8.79 -30.10
C LYS A 260 23.81 -9.96 -29.18
N ILE A 261 22.56 -10.09 -28.74
CA ILE A 261 22.09 -11.25 -27.97
C ILE A 261 22.08 -12.51 -28.84
N GLU A 262 21.68 -12.40 -30.10
CA GLU A 262 21.69 -13.51 -31.07
C GLU A 262 23.11 -13.95 -31.41
N ASP A 263 24.01 -13.00 -31.68
CA ASP A 263 25.43 -13.28 -31.92
C ASP A 263 26.06 -14.01 -30.73
N PHE A 264 25.77 -13.57 -29.50
CA PHE A 264 26.24 -14.25 -28.30
C PHE A 264 25.71 -15.68 -28.20
N LYS A 265 24.40 -15.90 -28.48
CA LYS A 265 23.83 -17.26 -28.50
C LYS A 265 24.50 -18.14 -29.55
N LEU A 266 24.78 -17.59 -30.73
CA LEU A 266 25.43 -18.30 -31.82
C LEU A 266 26.87 -18.69 -31.44
N ARG A 267 27.64 -17.80 -30.82
CA ARG A 267 28.99 -18.08 -30.29
C ARG A 267 29.01 -19.15 -29.20
N GLN A 268 27.97 -19.22 -28.36
CA GLN A 268 27.85 -20.25 -27.34
C GLN A 268 27.58 -21.63 -27.96
N LEU A 269 26.74 -21.68 -29.02
CA LEU A 269 26.44 -22.91 -29.74
C LEU A 269 27.67 -23.47 -30.47
N THR A 270 28.47 -22.62 -31.11
CA THR A 270 29.68 -23.06 -31.82
C THR A 270 30.78 -23.57 -30.88
N ARG A 271 30.89 -23.04 -29.65
CA ARG A 271 31.84 -23.56 -28.64
C ARG A 271 31.44 -24.91 -28.05
N THR A 272 30.15 -25.28 -28.10
CA THR A 272 29.68 -26.59 -27.63
C THR A 272 29.75 -27.69 -28.69
N SER A 273 30.01 -27.36 -29.96
CA SER A 273 30.07 -28.31 -31.08
C SER A 273 31.48 -28.78 -31.44
N THR A 274 32.52 -28.30 -30.75
CA THR A 274 33.92 -28.74 -30.94
C THR A 274 34.34 -29.64 -29.78
N ILE A 275 33.75 -30.83 -29.71
CA ILE A 275 34.23 -31.96 -28.90
C ILE A 275 34.38 -33.16 -29.83
#